data_AF-X1PYE8-F1
#
_entry.id   AF-X1PYE8-F1
#
_cell.length_a   1.000
_cell.length_b   1.000
_cell.length_c   1.000
_cell.angle_alpha   90.00
_cell.angle_beta   90.00
_cell.angle_gamma   90.00
#
_symmetry.space_group_name_H-M   'P 1'
#
loop_
_entity.id
_entity.type
_entity.pdbx_description
1 polymer ?
#
loop_
_entity_poly.entity_id
_entity_poly.type
_entity_poly.pdbx_seq_one_letter_code
_entity_poly.pdbx_strand_id
1 'polypeptide(L)'
;MLVDPGHIHDEVGEACLDSLIETMDKDGLRIMDVGLIIVTHSHPDHFEAASTIAERNNALITLSKEEDDFYHGIGNKLYEVLGARLSPISPLFYLKEGDLTLGTSNKVTVQVLLTP
;
A
#
# COMPACT_ATOMS: atom_id res chain seq x y z
N MET A 1 -5.67 0.75 9.58
CA MET A 1 -5.18 1.29 8.29
C MET A 1 -3.68 1.13 8.29
N LEU A 2 -3.10 0.82 7.14
CA LEU A 2 -1.65 0.80 6.90
C LEU A 2 -1.36 1.72 5.70
N VAL A 3 -0.29 2.50 5.78
CA VAL A 3 0.18 3.34 4.66
C VAL A 3 1.52 2.76 4.20
N ASP A 4 1.66 2.50 2.90
CA ASP A 4 2.86 1.99 2.25
C ASP A 4 3.50 0.78 2.96
N PRO A 5 3.04 -0.45 2.70
CA PRO A 5 3.62 -1.65 3.31
C PRO A 5 5.04 -1.99 2.80
N GLY A 6 5.47 -1.34 1.72
CA GLY A 6 6.79 -1.50 1.12
C GLY A 6 7.04 -2.86 0.49
N HIS A 7 8.31 -3.27 0.50
CA HIS A 7 8.78 -4.51 -0.10
C HIS A 7 8.27 -5.77 0.62
N ILE A 8 8.17 -6.88 -0.13
CA ILE A 8 8.13 -8.21 0.49
C ILE A 8 9.56 -8.62 0.84
N HIS A 9 10.46 -8.51 -0.14
CA HIS A 9 11.90 -8.57 0.04
C HIS A 9 12.56 -7.43 -0.73
N ASP A 10 13.60 -6.82 -0.17
CA ASP A 10 14.37 -5.78 -0.87
C ASP A 10 15.41 -6.37 -1.85
N GLU A 11 16.21 -5.50 -2.45
CA GLU A 11 17.21 -5.85 -3.47
C GLU A 11 18.37 -6.71 -2.92
N VAL A 12 18.60 -6.70 -1.60
CA VAL A 12 19.61 -7.54 -0.94
C VAL A 12 19.02 -8.79 -0.29
N GLY A 13 17.69 -8.96 -0.36
CA GLY A 13 16.96 -10.13 0.10
C GLY A 13 16.53 -10.08 1.57
N GLU A 14 16.50 -8.90 2.20
CA GLU A 14 15.93 -8.74 3.54
C GLU A 14 14.41 -8.99 3.50
N ALA A 15 13.87 -9.71 4.50
CA ALA A 15 12.44 -10.01 4.58
C ALA A 15 11.66 -8.81 5.15
N CYS A 16 11.49 -7.76 4.35
CA CYS A 16 10.89 -6.49 4.76
C CYS A 16 9.47 -6.65 5.33
N LEU A 17 8.63 -7.48 4.70
CA LEU A 17 7.27 -7.73 5.20
C LEU A 17 7.29 -8.44 6.57
N ASP A 18 8.18 -9.39 6.78
CA ASP A 18 8.29 -10.07 8.07
C ASP A 18 8.79 -9.11 9.16
N SER A 19 9.75 -8.23 8.82
CA SER A 19 10.22 -7.16 9.70
C SER A 19 9.10 -6.17 10.09
N LEU A 20 8.25 -5.78 9.12
CA LEU A 20 7.07 -4.96 9.38
C LEU A 20 6.10 -5.67 10.34
N ILE A 21 5.80 -6.95 10.09
CA ILE A 21 4.90 -7.74 10.94
C ILE A 21 5.45 -7.84 12.37
N GLU A 22 6.73 -8.12 12.54
CA GLU A 22 7.37 -8.20 13.86
C GLU A 22 7.33 -6.85 14.60
N THR A 23 7.56 -5.75 13.89
CA THR A 23 7.54 -4.41 14.48
C THR A 23 6.12 -4.02 14.90
N MET A 24 5.12 -4.30 14.06
CA MET A 24 3.71 -4.09 14.42
C MET A 24 3.32 -4.89 15.67
N ASP A 25 3.74 -6.16 15.77
CA ASP A 25 3.42 -7.02 16.91
C ASP A 25 4.02 -6.49 18.22
N LYS A 26 5.25 -5.94 18.17
CA LYS A 26 5.89 -5.26 19.31
C LYS A 26 5.11 -4.04 19.79
N ASP A 27 4.42 -3.35 18.88
CA ASP A 27 3.53 -2.22 19.18
C ASP A 27 2.11 -2.66 19.57
N GLY A 28 1.84 -3.97 19.65
CA GLY A 28 0.53 -4.53 19.97
C GLY A 28 -0.47 -4.43 18.82
N LEU A 29 -0.01 -4.21 17.60
CA LEU A 29 -0.81 -4.14 16.38
C LEU A 29 -0.64 -5.44 15.59
N ARG A 30 -1.74 -6.04 15.14
CA ARG A 30 -1.67 -7.25 14.31
C ARG A 30 -1.84 -6.87 12.85
N ILE A 31 -0.98 -7.40 11.98
CA ILE A 31 -1.15 -7.24 10.54
C ILE A 31 -2.55 -7.65 10.08
N MET A 32 -3.11 -8.72 10.66
CA MET A 32 -4.44 -9.26 10.36
C MET A 32 -5.59 -8.28 10.64
N ASP A 33 -5.37 -7.24 11.47
CA ASP A 33 -6.39 -6.23 11.79
C ASP A 33 -6.40 -5.07 10.77
N VAL A 34 -5.49 -5.08 9.79
CA VAL A 34 -5.45 -4.08 8.71
C VAL A 34 -6.60 -4.34 7.73
N GLY A 35 -7.61 -3.48 7.76
CA GLY A 35 -8.74 -3.51 6.80
C GLY A 35 -8.61 -2.57 5.59
N LEU A 36 -7.64 -1.65 5.60
CA LEU A 36 -7.37 -0.71 4.50
C LEU A 36 -5.87 -0.44 4.40
N ILE A 37 -5.35 -0.56 3.19
CA ILE A 37 -3.98 -0.23 2.77
C ILE A 37 -4.07 0.99 1.85
N ILE A 38 -3.33 2.04 2.19
CA ILE A 38 -3.21 3.26 1.41
C ILE A 38 -1.83 3.28 0.77
N VAL A 39 -1.79 3.45 -0.55
CA VAL A 39 -0.54 3.54 -1.32
C VAL A 39 -0.35 5.00 -1.71
N THR A 40 0.80 5.57 -1.34
CA THR A 40 1.14 6.96 -1.68
C THR A 40 1.55 7.09 -3.14
N HIS A 41 2.41 6.18 -3.59
CA HIS A 41 2.83 6.04 -4.98
C HIS A 41 3.27 4.59 -5.27
N SER A 42 3.25 4.18 -6.53
CA SER A 42 3.32 2.78 -6.95
C SER A 42 4.73 2.32 -7.28
N HIS A 43 5.74 2.78 -6.53
CA HIS A 43 7.04 2.16 -6.58
C HIS A 43 7.08 0.89 -5.69
N PRO A 44 7.89 -0.13 -6.05
CA PRO A 44 7.94 -1.39 -5.31
C PRO A 44 8.20 -1.22 -3.80
N ASP A 45 9.09 -0.29 -3.44
CA ASP A 45 9.52 0.03 -2.08
C ASP A 45 8.42 0.65 -1.21
N HIS A 46 7.29 1.02 -1.81
CA HIS A 46 6.09 1.50 -1.12
C HIS A 46 4.91 0.52 -1.20
N PHE A 47 4.81 -0.25 -2.28
CA PHE A 47 3.57 -0.92 -2.67
C PHE A 47 3.65 -2.46 -2.70
N GLU A 48 4.81 -3.08 -2.92
CA GLU A 48 4.91 -4.49 -3.33
C GLU A 48 4.15 -5.47 -2.43
N ALA A 49 4.21 -5.28 -1.10
CA ALA A 49 3.57 -6.12 -0.11
C ALA A 49 2.05 -5.92 0.01
N ALA A 50 1.47 -4.88 -0.61
CA ALA A 50 0.06 -4.52 -0.45
C ALA A 50 -0.88 -5.65 -0.88
N SER A 51 -0.67 -6.24 -2.06
CA SER A 51 -1.52 -7.34 -2.55
C SER A 51 -1.40 -8.59 -1.67
N THR A 52 -0.19 -8.89 -1.17
CA THR A 52 0.01 -10.01 -0.23
C THR A 52 -0.76 -9.81 1.07
N ILE A 53 -0.73 -8.60 1.64
CA ILE A 53 -1.47 -8.28 2.87
C ILE A 53 -2.99 -8.29 2.60
N ALA A 54 -3.42 -7.71 1.47
CA ALA A 54 -4.83 -7.66 1.10
C ALA A 54 -5.44 -9.06 0.93
N GLU A 55 -4.73 -9.98 0.27
CA GLU A 55 -5.16 -11.37 0.11
C GLU A 55 -5.24 -12.11 1.46
N ARG A 56 -4.26 -11.91 2.36
CA ARG A 56 -4.25 -12.54 3.69
C ARG A 56 -5.38 -12.07 4.59
N ASN A 57 -5.71 -10.77 4.53
CA ASN A 57 -6.57 -10.12 5.51
C ASN A 57 -7.95 -9.75 4.96
N ASN A 58 -8.19 -9.98 3.66
CA ASN A 58 -9.31 -9.40 2.92
C ASN A 58 -9.37 -7.86 3.08
N ALA A 59 -8.18 -7.24 3.10
CA ALA A 59 -8.04 -5.79 3.21
C ALA A 59 -8.31 -5.10 1.87
N LEU A 60 -8.72 -3.84 1.94
CA LEU A 60 -8.91 -3.00 0.77
C LEU A 60 -7.60 -2.29 0.41
N ILE A 61 -7.37 -2.04 -0.88
CA ILE A 61 -6.28 -1.19 -1.36
C ILE A 61 -6.89 0.09 -1.94
N THR A 62 -6.25 1.23 -1.70
CA THR A 62 -6.60 2.52 -2.31
C THR A 62 -5.36 3.35 -2.61
N LEU A 63 -5.44 4.17 -3.65
CA LEU A 63 -4.45 5.14 -4.11
C LEU A 63 -5.14 6.25 -4.90
N SER A 64 -4.42 7.29 -5.32
CA SER A 64 -4.98 8.32 -6.21
C SER A 64 -5.27 7.75 -7.61
N LYS A 65 -6.15 8.41 -8.37
CA LYS A 65 -6.44 7.96 -9.75
C LYS A 65 -5.23 8.17 -10.66
N GLU A 66 -4.55 9.28 -10.46
CA GLU A 66 -3.34 9.69 -11.17
C GLU A 66 -2.24 8.64 -11.03
N GLU A 67 -2.09 8.09 -9.82
CA GLU A 67 -1.10 7.06 -9.53
C GLU A 67 -1.48 5.71 -10.13
N ASP A 68 -2.76 5.34 -10.07
CA ASP A 68 -3.27 4.14 -10.75
C ASP A 68 -3.07 4.23 -12.28
N ASP A 69 -3.27 5.41 -12.86
CA ASP A 69 -2.99 5.68 -14.28
C ASP A 69 -1.48 5.62 -14.58
N PHE A 70 -0.63 6.13 -13.68
CA PHE A 70 0.83 6.02 -13.79
C PHE A 70 1.26 4.55 -13.79
N TYR A 71 0.78 3.78 -12.81
CA TYR A 71 1.09 2.36 -12.67
C TYR A 71 0.76 1.58 -13.94
N HIS A 72 -0.49 1.70 -14.43
CA HIS A 72 -0.93 1.01 -15.63
C HIS A 72 -0.33 1.57 -16.93
N GLY A 73 0.18 2.80 -16.90
CA GLY A 73 0.80 3.49 -18.02
C GLY A 73 2.32 3.32 -18.07
N ILE A 74 3.05 4.41 -17.81
CA ILE A 74 4.51 4.45 -17.94
C ILE A 74 5.23 3.76 -16.78
N GLY A 75 4.61 3.67 -15.59
CA GLY A 75 5.14 3.01 -14.41
C GLY A 75 5.49 1.55 -14.69
N ASN A 76 4.64 0.82 -15.43
CA ASN A 76 4.92 -0.54 -15.88
C ASN A 76 6.28 -0.70 -16.58
N LYS A 77 6.69 0.27 -17.40
CA LYS A 77 7.99 0.24 -18.09
C LYS A 77 9.16 0.43 -17.12
N LEU A 78 8.96 1.21 -16.05
CA LEU A 78 9.97 1.40 -15.01
C LEU A 78 10.24 0.10 -14.27
N TYR A 79 9.19 -0.67 -13.94
CA TYR A 79 9.32 -2.01 -13.35
C TYR A 79 10.12 -2.96 -14.24
N GLU A 80 9.85 -2.98 -15.54
CA GLU A 80 10.61 -3.79 -16.50
C GLU A 80 12.10 -3.43 -16.51
N VAL A 81 12.44 -2.14 -16.50
CA VAL A 81 13.84 -1.67 -16.48
C VAL A 81 14.53 -2.04 -15.16
N LEU A 82 13.82 -2.00 -14.04
CA LEU A 82 14.35 -2.36 -12.72
C LEU A 82 14.40 -3.87 -12.48
N GLY A 83 13.88 -4.69 -13.41
CA GLY A 83 13.76 -6.14 -13.22
C GLY A 83 12.78 -6.53 -12.11
N ALA A 84 11.94 -5.60 -11.67
CA ALA A 84 10.96 -5.81 -10.62
C ALA A 84 9.72 -6.51 -11.18
N ARG A 85 9.08 -7.35 -10.36
CA ARG A 85 7.81 -7.97 -10.75
C ARG A 85 6.67 -6.99 -10.53
N LEU A 86 5.80 -6.87 -11.52
CA LEU A 86 4.55 -6.13 -11.36
C LEU A 86 3.60 -6.91 -10.45
N SER A 87 3.26 -6.32 -9.30
CA SER A 87 2.21 -6.83 -8.42
C SER A 87 0.86 -6.31 -8.92
N PRO A 88 -0.14 -7.15 -9.18
CA PRO A 88 -1.44 -6.66 -9.61
C PRO A 88 -2.02 -5.71 -8.55
N ILE A 89 -2.39 -4.50 -8.97
CA ILE A 89 -3.12 -3.55 -8.12
C ILE A 89 -4.59 -3.58 -8.50
N SER A 90 -5.46 -3.71 -7.50
CA SER A 90 -6.91 -3.64 -7.70
C SER A 90 -7.50 -2.72 -6.63
N PRO A 91 -7.44 -1.40 -6.84
CA PRO A 91 -7.94 -0.46 -5.86
C PRO A 91 -9.46 -0.52 -5.79
N LEU A 92 -10.00 -0.53 -4.56
CA LEU A 92 -11.46 -0.51 -4.37
C LEU A 92 -12.05 0.87 -4.70
N PHE A 93 -11.32 1.92 -4.33
CA PHE A 93 -11.70 3.31 -4.59
C PHE A 93 -10.46 4.18 -4.76
N TYR A 94 -10.63 5.34 -5.37
CA TYR A 94 -9.56 6.32 -5.53
C TYR A 94 -9.63 7.43 -4.50
N LEU A 95 -8.47 7.83 -4.01
CA LEU A 95 -8.33 8.98 -3.11
C LEU A 95 -8.60 10.28 -3.87
N LYS A 96 -9.14 11.25 -3.13
CA LYS A 96 -9.32 12.63 -3.58
C LYS A 96 -8.72 13.55 -2.54
N GLU A 97 -8.22 14.70 -2.98
CA GLU A 97 -7.74 15.73 -2.07
C GLU A 97 -8.83 16.14 -1.07
N GLY A 98 -8.44 16.36 0.20
CA GLY A 98 -9.32 16.70 1.30
C GLY A 98 -9.49 15.57 2.32
N ASP A 99 -10.60 15.59 3.06
CA ASP A 99 -10.76 14.72 4.23
C ASP A 99 -11.20 13.30 3.86
N LEU A 100 -10.45 12.31 4.35
CA LEU A 100 -10.81 10.89 4.36
C LEU A 100 -11.15 10.48 5.80
N THR A 101 -12.40 10.13 6.05
CA THR A 101 -12.85 9.65 7.36
C THR A 101 -13.03 8.13 7.36
N LEU A 102 -12.35 7.46 8.29
CA LEU A 102 -12.27 6.00 8.41
C LEU A 102 -12.85 5.55 9.75
N GLY A 103 -13.47 4.36 9.77
CA GLY A 103 -14.01 3.74 10.97
C GLY A 103 -15.51 4.01 11.21
N THR A 104 -16.16 3.10 11.91
CA THR A 104 -17.61 3.18 12.20
C THR A 104 -17.91 3.75 13.58
N SER A 105 -17.12 3.39 14.60
CA SER A 105 -17.33 3.80 16.01
C SER A 105 -16.27 4.78 16.50
N ASN A 106 -14.99 4.50 16.24
CA ASN A 106 -13.86 5.37 16.57
C ASN A 106 -13.30 5.96 15.28
N LYS A 107 -13.92 7.05 14.81
CA LYS A 107 -13.57 7.66 13.54
C LYS A 107 -12.19 8.31 13.61
N VAL A 108 -11.38 8.06 12.59
CA VAL A 108 -10.14 8.77 12.33
C VAL A 108 -10.32 9.52 11.03
N THR A 109 -10.10 10.83 11.05
CA THR A 109 -10.08 11.66 9.85
C THR A 109 -8.64 12.00 9.52
N VAL A 110 -8.24 11.74 8.29
CA VAL A 110 -6.95 12.13 7.73
C VAL A 110 -7.18 13.08 6.56
N GLN A 111 -6.23 13.96 6.31
CA GLN A 111 -6.25 14.82 5.14
C GLN A 111 -5.39 14.21 4.04
N VAL A 112 -5.99 13.99 2.88
CA VAL A 112 -5.30 13.60 1.64
C VAL A 112 -4.83 14.86 0.94
N LEU A 113 -3.53 14.93 0.66
CA LEU A 113 -2.91 15.96 -0.16
C LEU A 113 -2.39 15.29 -1.42
N LEU A 114 -2.90 15.67 -2.58
CA LEU A 114 -2.40 15.14 -3.85
C LEU A 114 -1.15 15.92 -4.24
N THR A 115 -0.04 15.20 -4.39
CA THR A 115 1.28 15.76 -4.78
C THR A 115 1.82 15.03 -6.03
N PRO A 116 1.16 15.16 -7.19
CA PRO A 116 1.56 14.51 -8.44
C PRO A 116 2.80 15.16 -9.07
#